data_AF-A0A850GFJ8-F1
#
_entry.id   AF-A0A850GFJ8-F1
#
_cell.length_a   1.000
_cell.length_b   1.000
_cell.length_c   1.000
_cell.angle_alpha   90.00
_cell.angle_beta   90.00
_cell.angle_gamma   90.00
#
_symmetry.space_group_name_H-M   'P 1'
#
loop_
_entity.id
_entity.type
_entity.pdbx_description
1 polymer ?
#
loop_
_entity_poly.entity_id
_entity_poly.type
_entity_poly.pdbx_seq_one_letter_code
_entity_poly.pdbx_strand_id
1 'polypeptide(L)'
;MSRFKPLALALALLAPLTACDGADVQDDVETRAVEDFSDGMSAASDMGLFRVTLWSDSGSLEVGRNDLVLRVGFDNPNDPSPRGNAIPSARVDLDAWMPAADLAMSAEPTVSYLGDGQYRLENVRLDAPGVWNFDFEIAVGENVRESVSLAFEIVD
;
A
#
# COMPACT_ATOMS: atom_id res chain seq x y z
N MET A 1 0.04 63.32 48.60
CA MET A 1 0.95 63.07 47.47
C MET A 1 0.11 62.94 46.22
N SER A 2 0.22 63.90 45.30
CA SER A 2 -0.65 64.09 44.14
C SER A 2 0.06 63.63 42.85
N ARG A 3 -0.75 62.97 42.00
CA ARG A 3 -0.72 62.72 40.54
C ARG A 3 0.51 63.15 39.72
N PHE A 4 0.92 62.31 38.76
CA PHE A 4 1.03 62.62 37.31
C PHE A 4 1.45 61.34 36.51
N LYS A 5 0.58 60.87 35.59
CA LYS A 5 0.92 60.10 34.37
C LYS A 5 1.13 61.15 33.24
N PRO A 6 1.57 60.87 31.98
CA PRO A 6 1.97 59.62 31.29
C PRO A 6 3.28 59.78 30.45
N LEU A 7 3.79 58.74 29.76
CA LEU A 7 4.31 58.91 28.39
C LEU A 7 4.48 57.59 27.62
N ALA A 8 3.78 57.55 26.48
CA ALA A 8 4.10 56.95 25.18
C ALA A 8 4.87 55.61 25.09
N LEU A 9 4.15 54.54 24.75
CA LEU A 9 4.70 53.38 24.06
C LEU A 9 4.13 53.35 22.63
N ALA A 10 4.95 53.69 21.65
CA ALA A 10 4.67 53.47 20.24
C ALA A 10 5.98 53.02 19.57
N LEU A 11 6.05 51.73 19.21
CA LEU A 11 6.97 51.27 18.17
C LEU A 11 6.28 50.16 17.40
N ALA A 12 5.74 50.55 16.25
CA ALA A 12 5.28 49.65 15.21
C ALA A 12 6.51 48.99 14.57
N LEU A 13 6.55 47.65 14.58
CA LEU A 13 7.50 46.87 13.80
C LEU A 13 6.74 46.18 12.68
N LEU A 14 7.11 46.57 11.46
CA LEU A 14 6.67 46.01 10.19
C LEU A 14 7.18 44.56 10.02
N ALA A 15 6.26 43.71 9.51
CA ALA A 15 6.37 42.56 8.59
C ALA A 15 7.72 41.80 8.39
N PRO A 16 7.67 40.48 8.15
CA PRO A 16 7.32 40.01 6.80
C PRO A 16 6.21 38.97 6.77
N LEU A 17 5.36 39.09 5.74
CA LEU A 17 4.51 38.02 5.24
C LEU A 17 5.42 36.90 4.71
N THR A 18 5.61 35.86 5.51
CA THR A 18 6.13 34.59 5.00
C THR A 18 5.01 33.97 4.17
N ALA A 19 5.10 34.15 2.86
CA ALA A 19 4.46 33.28 1.90
C ALA A 19 4.95 31.86 2.20
N CYS A 20 4.10 31.05 2.83
CA CYS A 20 4.31 29.61 2.84
C CYS A 20 4.10 29.15 1.41
N ASP A 21 5.24 29.05 0.74
CA ASP A 21 5.53 28.25 -0.42
C ASP A 21 4.65 27.00 -0.43
N GLY A 22 3.93 26.80 -1.53
CA GLY A 22 3.21 25.56 -1.77
C GLY A 22 4.22 24.45 -1.89
N ALA A 23 4.50 23.78 -0.78
CA ALA A 23 5.11 22.47 -0.81
C ALA A 23 4.09 21.57 -1.50
N ASP A 24 4.29 21.35 -2.80
CA ASP A 24 3.78 20.19 -3.50
C ASP A 24 4.17 18.97 -2.66
N VAL A 25 3.21 18.49 -1.87
CA VAL A 25 3.29 17.18 -1.25
C VAL A 25 3.14 16.21 -2.41
N GLN A 26 4.25 15.90 -3.07
CA GLN A 26 4.39 14.61 -3.72
C GLN A 26 4.31 13.61 -2.59
N ASP A 27 3.10 13.10 -2.42
CA ASP A 27 2.81 11.91 -1.64
C ASP A 27 3.56 10.78 -2.36
N ASP A 28 4.86 10.67 -2.07
CA ASP A 28 5.68 9.53 -2.45
C ASP A 28 5.08 8.35 -1.70
N VAL A 29 4.07 7.71 -2.30
CA VAL A 29 3.64 6.37 -1.92
C VAL A 29 4.91 5.54 -1.94
N GLU A 30 5.38 5.15 -0.76
CA GLU A 30 6.65 4.46 -0.54
C GLU A 30 6.56 3.07 -1.18
N THR A 31 6.67 3.05 -2.51
CA THR A 31 6.57 1.86 -3.31
C THR A 31 7.82 1.06 -3.01
N ARG A 32 7.65 -0.15 -2.47
CA ARG A 32 8.78 -1.06 -2.21
C ARG A 32 9.58 -1.28 -3.49
N ALA A 33 10.87 -1.56 -3.34
CA ALA A 33 11.79 -1.74 -4.46
C ALA A 33 11.18 -2.70 -5.50
N VAL A 34 11.37 -2.38 -6.78
CA VAL A 34 10.93 -3.24 -7.89
C VAL A 34 11.67 -4.58 -7.78
N GLU A 35 10.91 -5.66 -7.68
CA GLU A 35 11.43 -7.02 -7.60
C GLU A 35 10.89 -7.86 -8.77
N ASP A 36 11.67 -8.82 -9.23
CA ASP A 36 11.15 -9.88 -10.10
C ASP A 36 10.12 -10.69 -9.30
N PHE A 37 8.96 -10.94 -9.91
CA PHE A 37 7.96 -11.78 -9.26
C PHE A 37 8.52 -13.19 -9.00
N SER A 38 8.41 -13.65 -7.76
CA SER A 38 8.75 -15.01 -7.36
C SER A 38 7.59 -15.63 -6.59
N ASP A 39 7.18 -16.80 -7.03
CA ASP A 39 6.10 -17.55 -6.41
C ASP A 39 6.39 -17.83 -4.92
N GLY A 40 5.44 -17.45 -4.06
CA GLY A 40 5.57 -17.57 -2.62
C GLY A 40 6.35 -16.44 -1.95
N MET A 41 6.62 -15.34 -2.66
CA MET A 41 7.16 -14.14 -2.05
C MET A 41 6.22 -13.59 -0.98
N SER A 42 6.80 -12.98 0.05
CA SER A 42 6.04 -12.51 1.21
C SER A 42 6.47 -11.12 1.62
N ALA A 43 5.50 -10.32 2.05
CA ALA A 43 5.75 -8.99 2.58
C ALA A 43 4.89 -8.72 3.81
N ALA A 44 5.43 -7.94 4.74
CA ALA A 44 4.67 -7.43 5.87
C ALA A 44 3.77 -6.27 5.41
N SER A 45 2.66 -6.06 6.11
CA SER A 45 1.86 -4.85 5.96
C SER A 45 2.57 -3.63 6.51
N ASP A 46 2.06 -2.45 6.18
CA ASP A 46 2.74 -1.19 6.48
C ASP A 46 2.86 -0.93 7.98
N MET A 47 1.89 -1.36 8.79
CA MET A 47 2.01 -1.29 10.25
C MET A 47 2.51 -2.60 10.88
N GLY A 48 2.89 -3.59 10.06
CA GLY A 48 3.50 -4.85 10.48
C GLY A 48 2.56 -5.78 11.26
N LEU A 49 1.24 -5.60 11.17
CA LEU A 49 0.29 -6.51 11.81
C LEU A 49 0.10 -7.80 10.99
N PHE A 50 0.14 -7.68 9.67
CA PHE A 50 -0.10 -8.80 8.76
C PHE A 50 1.12 -9.10 7.92
N ARG A 51 1.20 -10.34 7.46
CA ARG A 51 2.08 -10.78 6.40
C ARG A 51 1.23 -11.39 5.31
N VAL A 52 1.48 -10.95 4.08
CA VAL A 52 0.94 -11.60 2.90
C VAL A 52 1.99 -12.47 2.25
N THR A 53 1.54 -13.57 1.65
CA THR A 53 2.32 -14.37 0.73
C THR A 53 1.53 -14.50 -0.57
N LEU A 54 2.18 -14.28 -1.71
CA LEU A 54 1.53 -14.25 -3.02
C LEU A 54 2.06 -15.38 -3.91
N TRP A 55 1.15 -16.04 -4.62
CA TRP A 55 1.45 -17.04 -5.66
C TRP A 55 0.63 -16.76 -6.91
N SER A 56 1.17 -17.13 -8.07
CA SER A 56 0.44 -17.17 -9.32
C SER A 56 -0.01 -18.60 -9.64
N ASP A 57 -1.22 -18.79 -10.15
CA ASP A 57 -1.69 -20.12 -10.58
C ASP A 57 -0.84 -20.68 -11.75
N SER A 58 -0.21 -19.81 -12.55
CA SER A 58 0.73 -20.19 -13.61
C SER A 58 2.19 -20.28 -13.16
N GLY A 59 2.52 -19.80 -11.96
CA GLY A 59 3.88 -19.70 -11.43
C GLY A 59 4.65 -18.44 -11.83
N SER A 60 4.07 -17.56 -12.64
CA SER A 60 4.62 -16.26 -13.04
C SER A 60 3.50 -15.24 -13.26
N LEU A 61 3.85 -13.95 -13.26
CA LEU A 61 2.95 -12.90 -13.74
C LEU A 61 3.23 -12.62 -15.22
N GLU A 62 2.18 -12.48 -16.01
CA GLU A 62 2.26 -12.26 -17.45
C GLU A 62 1.40 -11.05 -17.87
N VAL A 63 1.68 -10.51 -19.05
CA VAL A 63 0.78 -9.55 -19.70
C VAL A 63 -0.56 -10.24 -20.00
N GLY A 64 -1.66 -9.62 -19.58
CA GLY A 64 -3.01 -10.13 -19.76
C GLY A 64 -3.64 -10.58 -18.45
N ARG A 65 -4.35 -11.71 -18.48
CA ARG A 65 -5.11 -12.23 -17.35
C ARG A 65 -4.23 -13.11 -16.47
N ASN A 66 -4.19 -12.78 -15.18
CA ASN A 66 -3.55 -13.56 -14.14
C ASN A 66 -4.60 -13.97 -13.09
N ASP A 67 -4.47 -15.18 -12.56
CA ASP A 67 -5.24 -15.66 -11.42
C ASP A 67 -4.21 -15.96 -10.29
N LEU A 68 -4.43 -15.40 -9.11
CA LEU A 68 -3.47 -15.40 -8.01
C LEU A 68 -4.06 -16.04 -6.76
N VAL A 69 -3.17 -16.49 -5.88
CA VAL A 69 -3.52 -16.87 -4.51
C VAL A 69 -2.74 -15.97 -3.55
N LEU A 70 -3.47 -15.26 -2.70
CA LEU A 70 -2.92 -14.49 -1.59
C LEU A 70 -3.19 -15.25 -0.30
N ARG A 71 -2.18 -15.45 0.53
CA ARG A 71 -2.38 -15.91 1.91
C ARG A 71 -2.10 -14.77 2.87
N VAL A 72 -3.04 -14.52 3.77
CA VAL A 72 -2.94 -13.50 4.83
C VAL A 72 -2.74 -14.21 6.17
N GLY A 73 -1.67 -13.85 6.88
CA GLY A 73 -1.40 -14.29 8.23
C GLY A 73 -1.01 -13.14 9.15
N PHE A 74 -1.03 -13.36 10.46
CA PHE A 74 -0.40 -12.44 11.40
C PHE A 74 1.11 -12.45 11.20
N ASP A 75 1.71 -11.27 11.14
CA ASP A 75 3.16 -11.19 11.16
C ASP A 75 3.69 -11.59 12.55
N ASN A 76 4.72 -12.42 12.59
CA ASN A 76 5.38 -12.79 13.82
C ASN A 76 6.90 -12.71 13.62
N PRO A 77 7.57 -11.66 14.11
CA PRO A 77 9.00 -11.51 13.92
C PRO A 77 9.84 -12.60 14.61
N ASN A 78 9.24 -13.38 15.52
CA ASN A 78 9.91 -14.47 16.23
C ASN A 78 9.66 -15.85 15.61
N ASP A 79 8.78 -15.94 14.61
CA ASP A 79 8.55 -17.17 13.85
C ASP A 79 9.03 -16.95 12.41
N PRO A 80 10.13 -17.60 12.00
CA PRO A 80 10.65 -17.47 10.64
C PRO A 80 9.75 -18.14 9.59
N SER A 81 8.71 -18.87 10.00
CA SER A 81 7.73 -19.43 9.07
C SER A 81 7.01 -18.29 8.34
N PRO A 82 7.14 -18.19 6.99
CA PRO A 82 6.48 -17.13 6.22
C PRO A 82 4.96 -17.20 6.31
N ARG A 83 4.41 -18.31 6.82
CA ARG A 83 2.98 -18.51 6.96
C ARG A 83 2.42 -17.80 8.19
N GLY A 84 3.08 -17.79 9.34
CA GLY A 84 2.43 -17.32 10.58
C GLY A 84 1.02 -17.93 10.82
N ASN A 85 0.24 -17.32 11.70
CA ASN A 85 -1.13 -17.77 11.98
C ASN A 85 -2.09 -17.23 10.91
N ALA A 86 -2.83 -18.12 10.23
CA ALA A 86 -3.79 -17.75 9.20
C ALA A 86 -4.89 -16.81 9.72
N ILE A 87 -5.27 -15.82 8.92
CA ILE A 87 -6.36 -14.90 9.21
C ILE A 87 -7.58 -15.28 8.36
N PRO A 88 -8.61 -15.91 8.95
CA PRO A 88 -9.84 -16.24 8.24
C PRO A 88 -10.71 -14.99 8.03
N SER A 89 -11.50 -14.99 6.96
CA SER A 89 -12.58 -14.02 6.73
C SER A 89 -12.13 -12.54 6.75
N ALA A 90 -10.89 -12.26 6.36
CA ALA A 90 -10.48 -10.91 6.01
C ALA A 90 -11.21 -10.48 4.72
N ARG A 91 -11.54 -9.19 4.62
CA ARG A 91 -11.82 -8.59 3.32
C ARG A 91 -10.48 -8.23 2.70
N VAL A 92 -10.28 -8.66 1.46
CA VAL A 92 -9.07 -8.39 0.68
C VAL A 92 -9.52 -7.72 -0.60
N ASP A 93 -8.99 -6.53 -0.85
CA ASP A 93 -9.18 -5.76 -2.07
C ASP A 93 -7.78 -5.59 -2.73
N LEU A 94 -7.71 -5.56 -4.06
CA LEU A 94 -6.46 -5.40 -4.81
C LEU A 94 -6.63 -4.34 -5.89
N ASP A 95 -5.77 -3.33 -5.84
CA ASP A 95 -5.55 -2.39 -6.92
C ASP A 95 -4.16 -2.59 -7.55
N ALA A 96 -4.04 -2.32 -8.85
CA ALA A 96 -2.75 -2.35 -9.52
C ALA A 96 -2.60 -1.24 -10.57
N TRP A 97 -1.41 -0.64 -10.66
CA TRP A 97 -1.14 0.47 -11.57
C TRP A 97 0.33 0.58 -11.99
N MET A 98 0.58 1.25 -13.12
CA MET A 98 1.91 1.59 -13.65
C MET A 98 2.12 3.11 -13.57
N PRO A 99 2.84 3.64 -12.57
CA PRO A 99 3.08 5.08 -12.46
C PRO A 99 3.77 5.68 -13.69
N ALA A 100 4.74 4.95 -14.25
CA ALA A 100 5.53 5.42 -15.39
C ALA A 100 4.74 5.52 -16.70
N ALA A 101 3.65 4.77 -16.82
CA ALA A 101 2.82 4.70 -18.03
C ALA A 101 1.44 5.37 -17.85
N ASP A 102 1.10 5.83 -16.65
CA ASP A 102 -0.23 6.34 -16.29
C ASP A 102 -1.34 5.33 -16.64
N LEU A 103 -1.09 4.05 -16.32
CA LEU A 103 -2.03 2.95 -16.55
C LEU A 103 -2.48 2.36 -15.22
N ALA A 104 -3.74 1.95 -15.15
CA ALA A 104 -4.29 1.17 -14.03
C ALA A 104 -4.88 -0.13 -14.56
N MET A 105 -5.04 -1.12 -13.67
CA MET A 105 -5.67 -2.38 -14.00
C MET A 105 -7.07 -2.14 -14.56
N SER A 106 -7.37 -2.75 -15.71
CA SER A 106 -8.62 -2.47 -16.45
C SER A 106 -9.87 -3.17 -15.91
N ALA A 107 -9.71 -4.04 -14.91
CA ALA A 107 -10.81 -4.79 -14.33
C ALA A 107 -10.59 -5.03 -12.82
N GLU A 108 -11.65 -4.88 -12.05
CA GLU A 108 -11.66 -5.26 -10.63
C GLU A 108 -11.59 -6.81 -10.52
N PRO A 109 -10.66 -7.36 -9.73
CA PRO A 109 -10.52 -8.79 -9.56
C PRO A 109 -11.65 -9.35 -8.70
N THR A 110 -12.01 -10.60 -8.93
CA THR A 110 -12.95 -11.32 -8.05
C THR A 110 -12.17 -11.99 -6.93
N VAL A 111 -12.52 -11.70 -5.68
CA VAL A 111 -11.85 -12.27 -4.50
C VAL A 111 -12.73 -13.32 -3.83
N SER A 112 -12.20 -14.52 -3.62
CA SER A 112 -12.91 -15.61 -2.94
C SER A 112 -12.05 -16.29 -1.87
N TYR A 113 -12.63 -16.57 -0.71
CA TYR A 113 -11.92 -17.23 0.38
C TYR A 113 -11.82 -18.73 0.15
N LEU A 114 -10.60 -19.28 0.20
CA LEU A 114 -10.32 -20.70 -0.02
C LEU A 114 -10.20 -21.50 1.29
N GLY A 115 -10.05 -20.83 2.44
CA GLY A 115 -9.72 -21.48 3.72
C GLY A 115 -8.27 -21.24 4.14
N ASP A 116 -7.97 -21.47 5.43
CA ASP A 116 -6.61 -21.33 6.00
C ASP A 116 -5.92 -19.99 5.68
N GLY A 117 -6.70 -18.90 5.70
CA GLY A 117 -6.20 -17.56 5.38
C GLY A 117 -5.83 -17.34 3.92
N GLN A 118 -6.20 -18.25 3.01
CA GLN A 118 -5.97 -18.13 1.58
C GLN A 118 -7.18 -17.53 0.87
N TYR A 119 -6.90 -16.64 -0.07
CA TYR A 119 -7.84 -15.91 -0.90
C TYR A 119 -7.40 -16.09 -2.35
N ARG A 120 -8.33 -16.48 -3.23
CA ARG A 120 -8.12 -16.50 -4.67
C ARG A 120 -8.55 -15.17 -5.24
N LEU A 121 -7.68 -14.57 -6.04
CA LEU A 121 -7.91 -13.35 -6.79
C LEU A 121 -7.96 -13.72 -8.27
N GLU A 122 -9.15 -13.70 -8.86
CA GLU A 122 -9.37 -14.07 -10.26
C GLU A 122 -9.46 -12.83 -11.14
N ASN A 123 -8.99 -12.95 -12.38
CA ASN A 123 -9.06 -11.89 -13.40
C ASN A 123 -8.30 -10.61 -13.03
N VAL A 124 -7.10 -10.75 -12.46
CA VAL A 124 -6.13 -9.66 -12.33
C VAL A 124 -5.59 -9.33 -13.73
N ARG A 125 -5.84 -8.13 -14.25
CA ARG A 125 -5.52 -7.76 -15.65
C ARG A 125 -4.36 -6.77 -15.74
N LEU A 126 -3.24 -7.24 -16.29
CA LEU A 126 -2.02 -6.45 -16.51
C LEU A 126 -1.84 -6.22 -18.01
N ASP A 127 -2.42 -5.16 -18.56
CA ASP A 127 -2.59 -5.03 -20.02
C ASP A 127 -1.33 -4.61 -20.80
N ALA A 128 -0.21 -4.38 -20.11
CA ALA A 128 1.05 -3.96 -20.72
C ALA A 128 2.27 -4.49 -19.94
N PRO A 129 3.41 -4.73 -20.62
CA PRO A 129 4.67 -5.04 -19.94
C PRO A 129 5.23 -3.79 -19.25
N GLY A 130 6.02 -4.00 -18.20
CA GLY A 130 6.67 -2.96 -17.40
C GLY A 130 6.43 -3.12 -15.90
N VAL A 131 6.74 -2.08 -15.13
CA VAL A 131 6.61 -2.12 -13.67
C VAL A 131 5.18 -1.81 -13.24
N TRP A 132 4.54 -2.81 -12.61
CA TRP A 132 3.23 -2.72 -11.99
C TRP A 132 3.36 -2.69 -10.47
N ASN A 133 2.73 -1.71 -9.85
CA ASN A 133 2.50 -1.66 -8.42
C ASN A 133 1.19 -2.38 -8.10
N PHE A 134 1.23 -3.17 -7.04
CA PHE A 134 0.10 -3.87 -6.45
C PHE A 134 -0.09 -3.31 -5.06
N ASP A 135 -1.31 -2.89 -4.73
CA ASP A 135 -1.69 -2.52 -3.38
C ASP A 135 -2.83 -3.40 -2.89
N PHE A 136 -2.57 -4.13 -1.82
CA PHE A 136 -3.52 -5.00 -1.18
C PHE A 136 -4.09 -4.32 0.05
N GLU A 137 -5.37 -3.95 0.03
CA GLU A 137 -6.07 -3.54 1.23
C GLU A 137 -6.64 -4.75 1.96
N ILE A 138 -6.33 -4.87 3.25
CA ILE A 138 -6.71 -6.00 4.10
C ILE A 138 -7.48 -5.46 5.31
N ALA A 139 -8.73 -5.89 5.46
CA ALA A 139 -9.56 -5.53 6.60
C ALA A 139 -10.00 -6.77 7.40
N VAL A 140 -9.83 -6.73 8.72
CA VAL A 140 -10.26 -7.79 9.65
C VAL A 140 -11.23 -7.21 10.68
N GLY A 141 -12.49 -7.67 10.62
CA GLY A 141 -13.56 -7.05 11.39
C GLY A 141 -13.78 -5.59 11.01
N GLU A 142 -14.22 -4.77 11.96
CA GLU A 142 -14.58 -3.36 11.70
C GLU A 142 -13.42 -2.38 11.92
N ASN A 143 -12.41 -2.78 12.70
CA ASN A 143 -11.44 -1.86 13.30
C ASN A 143 -9.99 -2.07 12.86
N VAL A 144 -9.68 -3.17 12.17
CA VAL A 144 -8.31 -3.45 11.72
C VAL A 144 -8.28 -3.35 10.21
N ARG A 145 -7.48 -2.42 9.69
CA ARG A 145 -7.19 -2.22 8.27
C ARG A 145 -5.71 -2.01 8.10
N GLU A 146 -5.15 -2.64 7.08
CA GLU A 146 -3.74 -2.60 6.72
C GLU A 146 -3.62 -2.60 5.20
N SER A 147 -2.54 -2.03 4.69
CA SER A 147 -2.15 -2.09 3.28
C SER A 147 -0.87 -2.89 3.12
N VAL A 148 -0.69 -3.51 1.96
CA VAL A 148 0.58 -4.07 1.52
C VAL A 148 0.84 -3.64 0.09
N SER A 149 1.89 -2.85 -0.11
CA SER A 149 2.36 -2.48 -1.44
C SER A 149 3.54 -3.37 -1.90
N LEU A 150 3.48 -3.81 -3.16
CA LEU A 150 4.49 -4.60 -3.87
C LEU A 150 4.66 -4.05 -5.30
N ALA A 151 5.84 -4.17 -5.90
CA ALA A 151 6.09 -3.72 -7.26
C ALA A 151 6.82 -4.80 -8.07
N PHE A 152 6.29 -5.12 -9.25
CA PHE A 152 6.77 -6.19 -10.12
C PHE A 152 7.09 -5.69 -11.52
N GLU A 153 8.25 -6.08 -12.04
CA GLU A 153 8.51 -5.98 -13.47
C GLU A 153 7.86 -7.15 -14.21
N ILE A 154 6.96 -6.84 -15.14
CA ILE A 154 6.26 -7.81 -16.00
C ILE A 154 6.89 -7.76 -17.39
N VAL A 155 7.36 -8.91 -17.86
CA VAL A 155 7.91 -9.09 -19.20
C VAL A 155 6.88 -9.78 -20.11
N ASP A 156 6.98 -9.53 -21.42
CA ASP A 156 6.15 -10.15 -22.46
C ASP A 156 6.58 -11.60 -22.76
#